data_AF-A0A0G1DJZ3-F1
#
_entry.id   AF-A0A0G1DJZ3-F1
#
_cell.length_a   1.000
_cell.length_b   1.000
_cell.length_c   1.000
_cell.angle_alpha   90.00
_cell.angle_beta   90.00
_cell.angle_gamma   90.00
#
_symmetry.space_group_name_H-M   'P 1'
#
loop_
_entity.id
_entity.type
_entity.pdbx_description
1 polymer ?
#
loop_
_entity_poly.entity_id
_entity_poly.type
_entity_poly.pdbx_seq_one_letter_code
_entity_poly.pdbx_strand_id
1 'polypeptide(L)'
;MLKVANFPGEQIKQLMENIDYVSEGDKLELSQKAWSFITEKYHAQLALEKIHILDEVKAGKRKYNANDIEEVKTRLIHELMQKLSETESKESLDEVRKSLEVYSVKKNKS
;
A
#
# COMPACT_ATOMS: atom_id res chain seq x y z
N MET A 1 -1.15 -1.97 10.56
CA MET A 1 -1.14 -0.86 9.58
C MET A 1 0.08 0.08 9.69
N LEU A 2 0.30 0.79 10.80
CA LEU A 2 1.42 1.76 10.92
C LEU A 2 2.80 1.15 10.68
N LYS A 3 3.00 -0.10 11.13
CA LYS A 3 4.21 -0.89 10.85
C LYS A 3 4.40 -1.17 9.36
N VAL A 4 3.31 -1.31 8.60
CA VAL A 4 3.33 -1.57 7.15
C VAL A 4 3.65 -0.31 6.35
N ALA A 5 3.19 0.85 6.85
CA ALA A 5 3.49 2.17 6.30
C ALA A 5 4.96 2.60 6.48
N ASN A 6 5.79 1.78 7.16
CA ASN A 6 7.23 1.96 7.27
C ASN A 6 7.65 3.26 7.96
N PHE A 7 6.86 3.74 8.92
CA PHE A 7 7.24 4.85 9.79
C PHE A 7 8.53 4.51 10.59
N PRO A 8 9.32 5.50 11.00
CA PRO A 8 10.48 5.27 11.85
C PRO A 8 10.11 4.49 13.11
N GLY A 9 10.86 3.44 13.44
CA GLY A 9 10.52 2.52 14.54
C GLY A 9 10.35 3.21 15.90
N GLU A 10 11.13 4.26 16.17
CA GLU A 10 11.01 5.08 17.38
C GLU A 10 9.69 5.87 17.41
N GLN A 11 9.24 6.41 16.28
CA GLN A 11 7.97 7.13 16.19
C GLN A 11 6.78 6.17 16.34
N ILE A 12 6.85 4.97 15.76
CA ILE A 12 5.82 3.93 15.96
C ILE A 12 5.75 3.56 17.44
N LYS A 13 6.90 3.36 18.09
CA LYS A 13 6.96 2.95 19.50
C LYS A 13 6.37 4.03 20.42
N GLN A 14 6.79 5.29 20.28
CA GLN A 14 6.24 6.40 21.05
C GLN A 14 4.75 6.59 20.81
N LEU A 15 4.28 6.37 19.58
CA LEU A 15 2.88 6.48 19.25
C LEU A 15 2.05 5.33 19.83
N MET A 16 2.57 4.11 19.81
CA MET A 16 1.91 2.95 20.42
C MET A 16 1.86 3.06 21.95
N GLU A 17 2.90 3.62 22.58
CA GLU A 17 2.95 3.85 24.03
C GLU A 17 1.94 4.91 24.50
N ASN A 18 1.58 5.85 23.63
CA ASN A 18 0.66 6.94 23.95
C ASN A 18 -0.71 6.82 23.28
N ILE A 19 -0.99 5.72 22.56
CA ILE A 19 -2.17 5.62 21.69
C ILE A 19 -3.50 5.76 22.46
N ASP A 20 -3.51 5.41 23.74
CA ASP A 20 -4.69 5.54 24.60
C ASP A 20 -4.98 7.01 24.98
N TYR A 21 -3.99 7.89 24.87
CA TYR A 21 -4.12 9.33 25.11
C TYR A 21 -4.35 10.13 23.82
N VAL A 22 -4.28 9.48 22.66
CA VAL A 22 -4.55 10.08 21.35
C VAL A 22 -6.06 10.16 21.16
N SER A 23 -6.56 11.34 20.75
CA SER A 23 -7.99 11.53 20.49
C SER A 23 -8.47 10.63 19.36
N GLU A 24 -9.77 10.32 19.31
CA GLU A 24 -10.33 9.54 18.19
C GLU A 24 -10.11 10.23 16.84
N GLY A 25 -10.12 11.57 16.81
CA GLY A 25 -9.82 12.36 15.61
C GLY A 25 -8.38 12.16 15.13
N ASP A 26 -7.42 12.20 16.04
CA ASP A 26 -6.00 12.01 15.71
C ASP A 26 -5.70 10.56 15.30
N LYS A 27 -6.36 9.57 15.91
CA LYS A 27 -6.29 8.16 15.50
C LYS A 27 -6.77 7.99 14.06
N LEU A 28 -7.86 8.67 13.71
CA LEU A 28 -8.40 8.66 12.34
C LEU A 28 -7.43 9.32 11.36
N GLU A 29 -6.90 10.50 11.67
CA GLU A 29 -5.93 11.20 10.82
C GLU A 29 -4.67 10.35 10.59
N LEU A 30 -4.18 9.70 11.64
CA LEU A 30 -3.02 8.84 11.57
C LEU A 30 -3.27 7.57 10.73
N SER A 31 -4.46 6.97 10.86
CA SER A 31 -4.89 5.88 9.98
C SER A 31 -4.94 6.32 8.51
N GLN A 32 -5.48 7.52 8.25
CA GLN A 32 -5.50 8.09 6.89
C GLN A 32 -4.09 8.31 6.33
N LYS A 33 -3.17 8.84 7.13
CA LYS A 33 -1.76 9.01 6.74
C LYS A 33 -1.09 7.67 6.45
N ALA A 34 -1.30 6.67 7.31
CA ALA A 34 -0.76 5.34 7.12
C ALA A 34 -1.24 4.71 5.81
N TRP A 35 -2.54 4.82 5.52
CA TRP A 35 -3.12 4.37 4.25
C TRP A 35 -2.60 5.13 3.04
N SER A 36 -2.40 6.44 3.16
CA SER A 36 -1.80 7.23 2.08
C SER A 36 -0.40 6.73 1.74
N PHE A 37 0.45 6.50 2.74
CA PHE A 37 1.80 5.96 2.52
C PHE A 37 1.80 4.56 1.92
N ILE A 38 0.91 3.68 2.41
CA ILE A 38 0.74 2.34 1.87
C ILE A 38 0.33 2.40 0.39
N THR A 39 -0.61 3.27 0.06
CA THR A 39 -1.11 3.48 -1.31
C THR A 39 -0.01 4.01 -2.22
N GLU A 40 0.77 4.99 -1.77
CA GLU A 40 1.89 5.53 -2.54
C GLU A 40 2.96 4.47 -2.83
N LYS A 41 3.31 3.69 -1.80
CA LYS A 41 4.28 2.59 -1.95
C LYS A 41 3.79 1.54 -2.94
N TYR A 42 2.51 1.16 -2.85
CA TYR A 42 1.88 0.23 -3.78
C TYR A 42 1.98 0.73 -5.22
N HIS A 43 1.61 1.99 -5.48
CA HIS A 43 1.66 2.55 -6.83
C HIS A 43 3.09 2.71 -7.36
N ALA A 44 4.05 3.07 -6.49
CA ALA A 44 5.45 3.15 -6.87
C ALA A 44 6.00 1.78 -7.28
N GLN A 45 5.70 0.73 -6.50
CA GLN A 45 6.09 -0.64 -6.84
C GLN A 45 5.43 -1.11 -8.14
N LEU A 46 4.13 -0.86 -8.32
CA LEU A 46 3.42 -1.20 -9.54
C LEU A 46 4.01 -0.47 -10.76
N ALA A 47 4.41 0.79 -10.62
CA ALA A 47 5.05 1.55 -11.69
C ALA A 47 6.41 0.96 -12.08
N LEU A 48 7.23 0.58 -11.10
CA LEU A 48 8.53 -0.06 -11.35
C LEU A 48 8.37 -1.40 -12.08
N GLU A 49 7.45 -2.25 -11.62
CA GLU A 49 7.16 -3.54 -12.25
C GLU A 49 6.65 -3.37 -13.68
N LYS A 50 5.78 -2.37 -13.93
CA LYS A 50 5.34 -2.02 -15.29
C LYS A 50 6.52 -1.62 -16.19
N ILE A 51 7.43 -0.77 -15.68
CA ILE A 51 8.62 -0.36 -16.43
C ILE A 51 9.46 -1.59 -16.76
N HIS A 52 9.70 -2.46 -15.78
CA HIS A 52 10.48 -3.68 -15.97
C HIS A 52 9.89 -4.59 -17.06
N ILE A 53 8.57 -4.82 -17.03
CA ILE A 53 7.84 -5.58 -18.05
C ILE A 53 8.02 -4.95 -19.43
N LEU A 54 7.86 -3.63 -19.54
CA LEU A 54 7.99 -2.92 -20.81
C LEU A 54 9.43 -2.98 -21.35
N ASP A 55 10.43 -2.94 -20.48
CA ASP A 55 11.84 -3.06 -20.88
C ASP A 55 12.17 -4.47 -21.40
N GLU A 56 11.61 -5.51 -20.77
CA GLU A 56 11.73 -6.89 -21.26
C GLU A 56 11.04 -7.09 -22.62
N VAL A 57 9.88 -6.45 -22.83
CA VAL A 57 9.19 -6.45 -24.12
C VAL A 57 10.02 -5.75 -25.19
N LYS A 58 10.56 -4.56 -24.88
CA LYS A 58 11.45 -3.80 -25.79
C LYS A 58 12.72 -4.57 -26.14
N ALA A 59 13.28 -5.30 -25.17
CA ALA A 59 14.45 -6.15 -25.36
C ALA A 59 14.14 -7.46 -26.11
N GLY A 60 12.87 -7.72 -26.46
CA GLY A 60 12.44 -8.95 -27.16
C GLY A 60 12.48 -10.21 -26.29
N LYS A 61 12.67 -10.07 -24.97
CA LYS A 61 12.73 -11.21 -24.03
C LYS A 61 11.36 -11.84 -23.77
N ARG A 62 10.29 -11.06 -23.95
CA ARG A 62 8.89 -11.48 -23.80
C ARG A 62 7.98 -10.73 -24.76
N LYS A 63 6.78 -11.27 -25.00
CA LYS A 63 5.70 -10.54 -25.70
C LYS A 63 4.87 -9.76 -24.69
N TYR A 64 4.32 -8.63 -25.11
CA TYR A 64 3.39 -7.87 -24.28
C TYR A 64 2.11 -8.68 -24.03
N ASN A 65 1.72 -8.80 -22.77
CA ASN A 65 0.45 -9.37 -22.37
C ASN A 65 -0.16 -8.50 -21.26
N ALA A 66 -1.40 -8.05 -21.49
CA ALA A 66 -2.10 -7.19 -20.53
C ALA A 66 -2.36 -7.89 -19.19
N ASN A 67 -2.49 -9.23 -19.19
CA ASN A 67 -2.71 -10.00 -17.96
C ASN A 67 -1.50 -9.94 -17.03
N ASP A 68 -0.29 -9.74 -17.54
CA ASP A 68 0.91 -9.67 -16.71
C ASP A 68 0.85 -8.50 -15.71
N ILE A 69 0.21 -7.39 -16.12
CA ILE A 69 0.00 -6.24 -15.25
C ILE A 69 -1.03 -6.54 -14.16
N GLU A 70 -2.09 -7.27 -14.49
CA GLU A 70 -3.11 -7.69 -13.52
C GLU A 70 -2.58 -8.73 -12.52
N GLU A 71 -1.70 -9.62 -12.96
CA GLU A 71 -0.98 -10.55 -12.10
C GLU A 71 -0.06 -9.80 -11.13
N VAL A 72 0.72 -8.83 -11.59
CA VAL A 72 1.54 -7.97 -10.73
C VAL A 72 0.69 -7.23 -9.72
N LYS A 73 -0.43 -6.62 -10.14
CA LYS A 73 -1.35 -5.93 -9.20
C LYS A 73 -1.84 -6.88 -8.12
N THR A 74 -2.27 -8.08 -8.51
CA THR A 74 -2.80 -9.09 -7.59
C THR A 74 -1.73 -9.57 -6.62
N ARG A 75 -0.52 -9.85 -7.10
CA ARG A 75 0.63 -10.22 -6.28
C ARG A 75 0.96 -9.13 -5.24
N LEU A 76 1.08 -7.88 -5.67
CA LEU A 76 1.40 -6.77 -4.76
C LEU A 76 0.32 -6.54 -3.70
N ILE A 77 -0.97 -6.70 -4.04
CA ILE A 77 -2.07 -6.63 -3.07
C ILE A 77 -1.98 -7.78 -2.08
N HIS A 78 -1.71 -9.00 -2.55
CA HIS A 78 -1.56 -10.17 -1.68
C HIS A 78 -0.39 -10.01 -0.70
N GLU A 79 0.77 -9.54 -1.17
CA GLU A 79 1.92 -9.22 -0.32
C GLU A 79 1.58 -8.14 0.73
N LEU A 80 0.79 -7.14 0.35
CA LEU A 80 0.34 -6.09 1.27
C LEU A 80 -0.61 -6.64 2.33
N MET A 81 -1.57 -7.48 1.93
CA MET A 81 -2.48 -8.17 2.86
C MET A 81 -1.74 -9.04 3.86
N GLN A 82 -0.75 -9.81 3.40
CA GLN A 82 0.06 -10.64 4.28
C GLN A 82 0.78 -9.79 5.34
N LYS A 83 1.33 -8.62 4.95
CA LYS A 83 1.94 -7.69 5.89
C LYS A 83 0.92 -7.05 6.83
N LEU A 84 -0.31 -6.81 6.38
CA LEU A 84 -1.38 -6.26 7.22
C LEU A 84 -1.89 -7.28 8.24
N SER A 85 -2.05 -8.55 7.84
CA SER A 85 -2.50 -9.64 8.72
C SER A 85 -1.47 -9.97 9.80
N GLU A 86 -0.17 -9.90 9.48
CA GLU A 86 0.93 -9.97 10.46
C GLU A 86 0.89 -8.82 11.49
N THR A 87 0.15 -7.74 11.22
CA THR A 87 -0.01 -6.59 12.12
C THR A 87 -1.36 -6.54 12.84
N GLU A 88 -2.04 -7.69 12.98
CA GLU A 88 -3.36 -7.86 13.61
C GLU A 88 -4.53 -7.18 12.88
N SER A 89 -4.30 -6.62 11.68
CA SER A 89 -5.36 -6.06 10.85
C SER A 89 -5.98 -7.16 10.01
N LYS A 90 -7.18 -7.64 10.38
CA LYS A 90 -7.96 -8.57 9.55
C LYS A 90 -8.74 -7.79 8.51
N GLU A 91 -8.10 -7.47 7.40
CA GLU A 91 -8.75 -6.84 6.25
C GLU A 91 -8.86 -7.83 5.08
N SER A 92 -10.00 -7.81 4.39
CA SER A 92 -10.22 -8.59 3.18
C SER A 92 -9.54 -7.95 1.97
N LEU A 93 -9.33 -8.75 0.92
CA LEU A 93 -8.69 -8.28 -0.32
C LEU A 93 -9.46 -7.12 -0.96
N ASP A 94 -10.79 -7.20 -0.94
CA ASP A 94 -11.66 -6.17 -1.48
C ASP A 94 -11.61 -4.87 -0.66
N GLU A 95 -11.43 -4.97 0.66
CA GLU A 95 -11.24 -3.78 1.52
C GLU A 95 -9.90 -3.11 1.28
N VAL A 96 -8.82 -3.88 1.11
CA VAL A 96 -7.50 -3.33 0.76
C VAL A 96 -7.54 -2.68 -0.61
N ARG A 97 -8.17 -3.31 -1.61
CA ARG A 97 -8.38 -2.71 -2.95
C ARG A 97 -9.15 -1.40 -2.87
N LYS A 98 -10.31 -1.39 -2.20
CA LYS A 98 -11.12 -0.19 -2.01
C LYS A 98 -10.34 0.92 -1.31
N SER A 99 -9.56 0.57 -0.29
CA SER A 99 -8.73 1.54 0.42
C SER A 99 -7.67 2.14 -0.51
N LEU A 100 -6.92 1.32 -1.24
CA LEU A 100 -5.96 1.80 -2.24
C LEU A 100 -6.62 2.73 -3.27
N GLU A 101 -7.82 2.41 -3.75
CA GLU A 101 -8.57 3.25 -4.69
C GLU A 101 -8.99 4.59 -4.07
N VAL A 102 -9.60 4.58 -2.88
CA VAL A 102 -10.07 5.78 -2.17
C VAL A 102 -8.92 6.75 -1.93
N TYR A 103 -7.77 6.24 -1.48
CA TYR A 103 -6.60 7.08 -1.19
C TYR A 103 -5.82 7.45 -2.46
N SER A 104 -5.93 6.69 -3.56
CA SER A 104 -5.37 7.09 -4.85
C SER A 104 -6.11 8.29 -5.46
N VAL A 105 -7.44 8.32 -5.36
CA VAL A 105 -8.29 9.39 -5.94
C VAL A 105 -8.16 10.71 -5.18
N LYS A 106 -7.93 10.66 -3.87
CA LYS A 106 -7.70 11.87 -3.06
C LYS A 106 -6.45 12.65 -3.48
N LYS A 107 -5.42 12.00 -4.03
CA LYS A 107 -4.18 12.66 -4.46
C LYS A 107 -4.33 13.47 -5.76
N ASN A 108 -5.29 13.13 -6.62
CA ASN A 108 -5.56 13.87 -7.86
C ASN A 108 -6.46 15.10 -7.68
N LYS A 109 -6.87 15.43 -6.43
CA LYS A 109 -7.74 16.57 -6.10
C LYS A 109 -7.09 17.59 -5.14
N SER A 110 -5.79 17.52 -4.90
CA SER A 110 -5.04 18.52 -4.11
C SER A 110 -3.97 19.20 -4.94
#